data_AF-A0A944WQQ8-F1
#
_entry.id   AF-A0A944WQQ8-F1
#
_cell.length_a   1.000
_cell.length_b   1.000
_cell.length_c   1.000
_cell.angle_alpha   90.00
_cell.angle_beta   90.00
_cell.angle_gamma   90.00
#
_symmetry.space_group_name_H-M   'P 1'
#
loop_
_entity.id
_entity.type
_entity.pdbx_description
1 polymer ?
#
loop_
_entity_poly.entity_id
_entity_poly.type
_entity_poly.pdbx_seq_one_letter_code
_entity_poly.pdbx_strand_id
1 'polypeptide(L)'
;MPIERSGGGNEVTRVSDHFTGRKKIALAVAPKGTRSKSNEWRSGFYWIAVEAKVPILLSFLDFKAKHTGVGDLFYPTGDADKDIAEMKKFYVGMEGKYPHQD
;
A
#
# COMPACT_ATOMS: atom_id res chain seq x y z
N MET A 1 -11.60 -9.47 -2.97
CA MET A 1 -12.89 -9.25 -2.30
C MET A 1 -13.16 -7.75 -2.27
N PRO A 2 -14.40 -7.28 -2.49
CA PRO A 2 -14.75 -5.88 -2.28
C PRO A 2 -14.60 -5.52 -0.79
N ILE A 3 -14.06 -4.34 -0.51
CA ILE A 3 -13.82 -3.81 0.85
C ILE A 3 -14.94 -2.79 1.13
N GLU A 4 -15.78 -3.06 2.13
CA GLU A 4 -16.92 -2.21 2.51
C GLU A 4 -16.54 -1.24 3.64
N ARG A 5 -16.50 0.05 3.29
CA ARG A 5 -15.95 1.14 4.13
C ARG A 5 -16.97 1.82 5.05
N SER A 6 -18.17 1.26 5.17
CA SER A 6 -19.34 1.94 5.77
C SER A 6 -19.51 1.71 7.28
N GLY A 7 -18.74 0.78 7.87
CA GLY A 7 -18.87 0.40 9.28
C GLY A 7 -17.58 0.66 10.04
N GLY A 8 -17.60 1.60 10.99
CA GLY A 8 -16.45 1.94 11.82
C GLY A 8 -15.97 0.73 12.63
N GLY A 9 -14.75 0.26 12.32
CA GLY A 9 -13.94 -0.57 13.19
C GLY A 9 -14.05 -2.09 12.98
N ASN A 10 -13.31 -2.63 12.00
CA ASN A 10 -12.57 -3.92 12.09
C ASN A 10 -11.94 -4.38 10.75
N GLU A 11 -11.89 -3.54 9.72
CA GLU A 11 -11.43 -3.98 8.39
C GLU A 11 -9.97 -4.42 8.36
N VAL A 12 -9.09 -3.79 9.15
CA VAL A 12 -7.68 -4.19 9.28
C VAL A 12 -7.58 -5.61 9.83
N THR A 13 -8.19 -5.87 10.98
CA THR A 13 -8.22 -7.20 11.62
C THR A 13 -8.76 -8.27 10.68
N ARG A 14 -9.88 -7.99 9.99
CA ARG A 14 -10.52 -8.95 9.08
C ARG A 14 -9.65 -9.31 7.87
N VAL A 15 -8.88 -8.34 7.36
CA VAL A 15 -7.95 -8.55 6.25
C VAL A 15 -6.70 -9.28 6.74
N SER A 16 -6.18 -8.95 7.92
CA SER A 16 -5.04 -9.63 8.56
C SER A 16 -5.34 -11.09 8.87
N ASP A 17 -6.54 -11.42 9.37
CA ASP A 17 -6.99 -12.79 9.62
C ASP A 17 -7.03 -13.66 8.36
N HIS A 18 -7.10 -13.07 7.17
CA HIS A 18 -7.01 -13.85 5.93
C HIS A 18 -5.58 -14.28 5.60
N PHE A 19 -4.57 -13.63 6.17
CA PHE A 19 -3.17 -14.04 6.01
C PHE A 19 -2.80 -15.21 6.94
N THR A 20 -3.56 -15.45 8.02
CA THR A 20 -3.33 -16.60 8.89
C THR A 20 -3.89 -17.89 8.23
N GLY A 21 -3.04 -18.91 8.07
CA GLY A 21 -3.43 -20.25 7.58
C GLY A 21 -3.51 -20.45 6.06
N ARG A 22 -3.29 -19.42 5.22
CA ARG A 22 -3.34 -19.53 3.75
C ARG A 22 -1.96 -19.31 3.13
N LYS A 23 -1.47 -20.27 2.33
CA LYS A 23 -0.08 -20.29 1.82
C LYS A 23 0.25 -19.25 0.73
N LYS A 24 -0.74 -18.60 0.08
CA LYS A 24 -0.51 -17.65 -1.03
C LYS A 24 -1.65 -16.62 -1.13
N ILE A 25 -1.56 -15.52 -0.39
CA ILE A 25 -2.44 -14.35 -0.56
C ILE A 25 -1.58 -13.11 -0.76
N ALA A 26 -1.92 -12.33 -1.79
CA ALA A 26 -1.38 -11.00 -2.01
C ALA A 26 -2.54 -10.00 -2.01
N LEU A 27 -2.40 -8.91 -1.25
CA LEU A 27 -3.35 -7.80 -1.22
C LEU A 27 -2.70 -6.61 -1.93
N ALA A 28 -3.23 -6.25 -3.08
CA ALA A 28 -2.83 -5.02 -3.75
C ALA A 28 -3.63 -3.84 -3.18
N VAL A 29 -2.94 -2.88 -2.56
CA VAL A 29 -3.55 -1.65 -2.04
C VAL A 29 -2.87 -0.45 -2.68
N ALA A 30 -3.64 0.41 -3.35
CA ALA A 30 -3.15 1.71 -3.73
C ALA A 30 -3.11 2.61 -2.48
N PRO A 31 -1.93 3.15 -2.08
CA PRO A 31 -1.80 3.93 -0.85
C PRO A 31 -2.55 5.27 -0.92
N LYS A 32 -2.80 5.78 -2.13
CA LYS A 32 -3.66 6.94 -2.39
C LYS A 32 -5.13 6.51 -2.38
N GLY A 33 -5.71 6.48 -1.18
CA GLY A 33 -7.11 6.12 -0.99
C GLY A 33 -8.07 7.23 -1.45
N THR A 34 -9.02 6.87 -2.30
CA THR A 34 -10.17 7.64 -2.86
C THR A 34 -9.90 8.54 -4.07
N ARG A 35 -10.94 8.73 -4.91
CA ARG A 35 -10.96 9.58 -6.12
C ARG A 35 -10.78 11.09 -5.82
N SER A 36 -10.73 11.48 -4.55
CA SER A 36 -10.51 12.85 -4.08
C SER A 36 -9.03 13.08 -3.77
N LYS A 37 -8.54 14.28 -4.14
CA LYS A 37 -7.16 14.71 -4.01
C LYS A 37 -6.72 14.72 -2.54
N SER A 38 -5.94 13.72 -2.14
CA SER A 38 -5.24 13.72 -0.85
C SER A 38 -3.77 13.43 -1.11
N ASN A 39 -2.92 14.32 -0.60
CA ASN A 39 -1.45 14.23 -0.70
C ASN A 39 -0.87 13.21 0.30
N GLU A 40 -1.71 12.60 1.13
CA GLU A 40 -1.29 11.69 2.18
C GLU A 40 -1.65 10.24 1.85
N TRP A 41 -0.71 9.35 2.12
CA TRP A 41 -0.93 7.91 2.01
C TRP A 41 -1.80 7.48 3.19
N ARG A 42 -2.85 6.70 2.91
CA ARG A 42 -3.65 6.09 3.98
C ARG A 42 -2.84 4.97 4.61
N SER A 43 -2.67 4.98 5.92
CA SER A 43 -1.83 4.01 6.67
C SER A 43 -2.47 2.61 6.85
N GLY A 44 -3.70 2.40 6.39
CA GLY A 44 -4.41 1.11 6.60
C GLY A 44 -3.66 -0.11 6.03
N PHE A 45 -3.04 0.01 4.84
CA PHE A 45 -2.24 -1.09 4.27
C PHE A 45 -1.01 -1.41 5.13
N TYR A 46 -0.41 -0.38 5.73
CA TYR A 46 0.76 -0.50 6.57
C TYR A 46 0.43 -1.25 7.86
N TRP A 47 -0.67 -0.87 8.53
CA TRP A 47 -1.11 -1.55 9.75
C TRP A 47 -1.57 -2.99 9.52
N ILE A 48 -2.18 -3.30 8.35
CA ILE A 48 -2.44 -4.69 7.95
C ILE A 48 -1.13 -5.49 7.91
N ALA A 49 -0.09 -4.95 7.27
CA ALA A 49 1.19 -5.65 7.14
C ALA A 49 1.89 -5.86 8.49
N VAL A 50 1.85 -4.86 9.37
CA VAL A 50 2.37 -4.95 10.75
C VAL A 50 1.62 -6.03 11.54
N GLU A 51 0.29 -6.00 11.55
CA GLU A 51 -0.54 -6.95 12.30
C GLU A 51 -0.39 -8.38 11.78
N ALA A 52 -0.40 -8.55 10.45
CA ALA A 52 -0.24 -9.86 9.81
C ALA A 52 1.21 -10.36 9.82
N LYS A 53 2.19 -9.55 10.24
CA LYS A 53 3.63 -9.84 10.20
C LYS A 53 4.12 -10.27 8.81
N VAL A 54 3.67 -9.57 7.77
CA VAL A 54 4.04 -9.82 6.38
C VAL A 54 4.79 -8.63 5.78
N PRO A 55 5.74 -8.85 4.86
CA PRO A 55 6.38 -7.75 4.15
C PRO A 55 5.43 -7.10 3.14
N ILE A 56 5.74 -5.87 2.76
CA ILE A 56 5.05 -5.09 1.73
C ILE A 56 5.90 -5.13 0.46
N LEU A 57 5.34 -5.59 -0.65
CA LEU A 57 6.01 -5.52 -1.96
C LEU A 57 5.67 -4.20 -2.65
N LEU A 58 6.68 -3.37 -2.92
CA LEU A 58 6.50 -2.09 -3.60
C LEU A 58 6.40 -2.28 -5.11
N SER A 59 5.20 -2.25 -5.67
CA SER A 59 5.00 -2.28 -7.13
C SER A 59 4.85 -0.88 -7.71
N PHE A 60 5.26 -0.67 -8.96
CA PHE A 60 5.12 0.62 -9.65
C PHE A 60 4.70 0.48 -11.11
N LEU A 61 4.09 1.55 -11.62
CA LEU A 61 3.75 1.78 -13.02
C LEU A 61 4.31 3.14 -13.39
N ASP A 62 5.44 3.18 -14.10
CA ASP A 62 6.07 4.43 -14.52
C ASP A 62 5.76 4.67 -16.00
N PHE A 63 4.86 5.63 -16.24
CA PHE A 63 4.33 5.96 -17.55
C PHE A 63 5.31 6.79 -18.37
N LYS A 64 6.24 7.50 -17.74
CA LYS A 64 7.28 8.28 -18.42
C LYS A 64 8.26 7.34 -19.12
N ALA A 65 8.71 6.31 -18.42
CA ALA A 65 9.63 5.30 -18.98
C ALA A 65 8.91 4.09 -19.62
N LYS A 66 7.58 4.01 -19.55
CA LYS A 66 6.74 2.92 -20.09
C LYS A 66 7.13 1.54 -19.58
N HIS A 67 7.49 1.45 -18.31
CA HIS A 67 7.85 0.21 -17.64
C HIS A 67 7.05 0.01 -16.36
N THR A 68 6.92 -1.25 -15.98
CA THR A 68 6.23 -1.69 -14.79
C THR A 68 7.11 -2.70 -14.08
N GLY A 69 6.99 -2.78 -12.77
CA GLY A 69 7.83 -3.68 -12.01
C GLY A 69 7.45 -3.74 -10.54
N VAL A 70 8.27 -4.50 -9.83
CA VAL A 70 8.24 -4.62 -8.39
C VAL A 70 9.65 -4.30 -7.88
N GLY A 71 9.72 -3.55 -6.78
CA GLY A 71 10.93 -3.32 -6.02
C GLY A 71 11.13 -4.39 -4.96
N ASP A 72 11.96 -4.05 -3.98
CA ASP A 72 12.27 -4.94 -2.87
C ASP A 72 11.09 -5.11 -1.90
N LEU A 73 11.15 -6.19 -1.11
CA LEU A 73 10.27 -6.39 0.02
C LEU A 73 10.63 -5.39 1.13
N PHE A 74 9.66 -4.56 1.50
CA PHE A 74 9.75 -3.66 2.63
C PHE A 74 9.23 -4.37 3.89
N TYR A 75 10.02 -4.38 4.96
CA TYR A 75 9.64 -4.99 6.24
C TYR A 75 9.24 -3.89 7.24
N PRO A 76 7.96 -3.77 7.61
CA PRO A 76 7.50 -2.74 8.54
C PRO A 76 8.20 -2.82 9.89
N THR A 77 8.62 -1.68 10.41
CA THR A 77 9.28 -1.52 11.71
C THR A 77 8.29 -1.25 12.84
N GLY A 78 7.06 -0.85 12.50
CA GLY A 78 6.04 -0.36 13.44
C GLY A 78 5.97 1.17 13.52
N ASP A 79 6.95 1.89 12.97
CA ASP A 79 6.94 3.36 12.83
C ASP A 79 6.39 3.76 11.45
N ALA A 80 5.07 3.99 11.39
CA ALA A 80 4.39 4.27 10.13
C ALA A 80 4.91 5.52 9.41
N ASP A 81 5.24 6.58 10.14
CA ASP A 81 5.67 7.84 9.53
C ASP A 81 7.04 7.68 8.88
N LYS A 82 7.98 7.05 9.59
CA LYS A 82 9.31 6.75 9.08
C LYS A 82 9.26 5.80 7.89
N ASP A 83 8.49 4.72 8.01
CA ASP A 83 8.43 3.68 7.00
C ASP A 83 7.72 4.17 5.73
N ILE A 84 6.64 4.94 5.87
CA ILE A 84 5.97 5.55 4.72
C ILE A 84 6.88 6.57 4.03
N ALA A 85 7.64 7.36 4.79
CA ALA A 85 8.62 8.26 4.20
C ALA A 85 9.70 7.49 3.40
N GLU A 86 10.17 6.37 3.92
CA GLU A 86 11.15 5.52 3.22
C GLU A 86 10.55 4.88 1.96
N MET A 87 9.35 4.31 2.05
CA MET A 87 8.64 3.75 0.89
C MET A 87 8.39 4.82 -0.18
N LYS A 88 8.11 6.07 0.18
CA LYS A 88 7.95 7.17 -0.79
C LYS A 88 9.24 7.45 -1.57
N LYS A 89 10.42 7.28 -0.96
CA LYS A 89 11.71 7.47 -1.66
C LYS A 89 11.87 6.51 -2.84
N PHE A 90 11.35 5.29 -2.73
CA PHE A 90 11.36 4.32 -3.83
C PHE A 90 10.64 4.82 -5.09
N TYR A 91 9.60 5.64 -4.93
CA TYR A 91 8.80 6.16 -6.04
C TYR A 91 9.33 7.50 -6.61
N VAL A 92 10.41 8.06 -6.05
CA VAL A 92 10.99 9.33 -6.53
C VAL A 92 11.48 9.16 -7.97
N GLY A 93 11.07 10.08 -8.85
CA GLY A 93 11.46 10.07 -10.27
C GLY A 93 10.53 9.26 -11.17
N MET A 94 9.59 8.49 -10.62
CA MET A 94 8.55 7.80 -11.37
C MET A 94 7.37 8.73 -11.63
N GLU A 95 6.72 8.59 -12.78
CA GLU A 95 5.59 9.45 -13.17
C GLU A 95 4.32 8.63 -13.43
N GLY A 96 3.22 9.03 -12.79
CA GLY A 96 1.91 8.46 -13.04
C GLY A 96 1.37 8.87 -14.42
N LYS A 97 0.36 8.16 -14.92
CA LYS A 97 -0.28 8.46 -16.23
C LYS A 97 -0.82 9.89 -16.35
N TYR A 98 -1.25 10.48 -15.22
CA TYR A 98 -1.83 11.82 -15.13
C TYR A 98 -1.13 12.64 -14.03
N PRO A 99 0.11 13.11 -14.27
CA PRO A 99 0.96 13.75 -13.25
C PRO A 99 0.46 15.13 -12.78
N HIS A 100 -0.49 15.72 -13.50
CA HIS A 100 -1.05 17.04 -13.19
C HIS A 100 -2.50 16.97 -12.68
N GLN A 101 -3.05 15.77 -12.48
CA GLN A 101 -4.37 15.57 -11.86
C GLN A 101 -4.29 15.32 -10.35
N ASP A 102 -3.13 15.55 -9.73
CA ASP A 102 -2.94 15.45 -8.28
C ASP A 102 -3.65 16.54 -7.48
#